data_AF-A0A4R1ZGA0-F1
#
_entry.id   AF-A0A4R1ZGA0-F1
#
_cell.length_a   1.000
_cell.length_b   1.000
_cell.length_c   1.000
_cell.angle_alpha   90.00
_cell.angle_beta   90.00
_cell.angle_gamma   90.00
#
_symmetry.space_group_name_H-M   'P 1'
#
loop_
_entity.id
_entity.type
_entity.pdbx_description
1 polymer ?
#
loop_
_entity_poly.entity_id
_entity_poly.type
_entity_poly.pdbx_seq_one_letter_code
_entity_poly.pdbx_strand_id
1 'polypeptide(L)'
;MTWQTNRDGEVPEVIHEIILESFRLAFQLLGTHWRTVGKGWSYKEHQHPLLELNVVLQGSQRTVISGKEYVQRAGDLLLIRPDEVHHSRNASDEPMTYFALHLDVDDPDLFYLLGRIEQHLFRAESPTVQQLMPHIEELMEICSAEPENDIVRRLDIRVKVMQILLILTMEARSLTQPHPGRGGRPQGEYSVPLLRHREQSSLEKKVQTLFSEPYMRDVQRDEATLPSFRWAGVFTFQMEDKPFWQSTDRFWMKEQLTENMKELGTVVVIDDPPFMNAAVLTSKHAVPNMEEIVLKKKRELEERLGIPIKLGFGGITAALSELRSLYLNSLRQLGHAGEAGEKLLRYEFVSRIIRSAMQIMEAEYGDKGLSLVALAKRLGVTPNYLSNQFSSQTGATFTHHLTSIRIHQAIRLMRETNLKIYQVGELVGYADHAYFSRLFKMTVGVSPAKYRLSEQSF
;
A
#
# COMPACT_ATOMS: atom_id res chain seq x y z
N MET A 1 -28.89 -6.52 14.25
CA MET A 1 -30.34 -6.77 14.36
C MET A 1 -30.77 -6.43 15.78
N THR A 2 -31.87 -5.72 15.97
CA THR A 2 -32.51 -5.52 17.29
C THR A 2 -33.54 -6.62 17.49
N TRP A 3 -33.34 -7.45 18.51
CA TRP A 3 -34.21 -8.59 18.84
C TRP A 3 -35.54 -8.09 19.43
N GLN A 4 -36.66 -8.71 19.05
CA GLN A 4 -37.94 -8.52 19.74
C GLN A 4 -37.99 -9.41 20.97
N THR A 5 -38.34 -8.81 22.11
CA THR A 5 -38.62 -9.54 23.35
C THR A 5 -39.86 -10.40 23.20
N ASN A 6 -39.94 -11.50 23.94
CA ASN A 6 -41.16 -12.29 24.04
C ASN A 6 -42.28 -11.46 24.73
N ARG A 7 -43.50 -12.03 24.82
CA ARG A 7 -44.67 -11.33 25.40
C ARG A 7 -44.47 -10.88 26.86
N ASP A 8 -43.47 -11.42 27.56
CA ASP A 8 -43.15 -11.12 28.96
C ASP A 8 -41.96 -10.15 29.09
N GLY A 9 -41.42 -9.62 27.98
CA GLY A 9 -40.32 -8.66 28.00
C GLY A 9 -38.93 -9.29 28.12
N GLU A 10 -38.82 -10.62 28.08
CA GLU A 10 -37.54 -11.32 28.14
C GLU A 10 -36.98 -11.54 26.74
N VAL A 11 -35.67 -11.34 26.58
CA VAL A 11 -34.94 -11.69 25.37
C VAL A 11 -34.70 -13.20 25.43
N PRO A 12 -35.19 -14.01 24.46
CA PRO A 12 -34.96 -15.44 24.45
C PRO A 12 -33.46 -15.78 24.47
N GLU A 13 -33.06 -16.78 25.26
CA GLU A 13 -31.67 -17.20 25.36
C GLU A 13 -31.21 -17.86 24.04
N VAL A 14 -30.13 -17.34 23.46
CA VAL A 14 -29.51 -17.91 22.26
C VAL A 14 -28.66 -19.10 22.69
N ILE A 15 -29.15 -20.31 22.44
CA ILE A 15 -28.49 -21.57 22.84
C ILE A 15 -27.25 -21.86 21.98
N HIS A 16 -27.27 -21.48 20.69
CA HIS A 16 -26.16 -21.68 19.76
C HIS A 16 -26.30 -20.75 18.54
N GLU A 17 -25.25 -20.00 18.23
CA GLU A 17 -25.19 -19.09 17.08
C GLU A 17 -23.88 -19.33 16.32
N ILE A 18 -23.97 -19.43 14.99
CA ILE A 18 -22.79 -19.43 14.10
C ILE A 18 -22.93 -18.20 13.21
N ILE A 19 -22.07 -17.21 13.45
CA ILE A 19 -21.98 -16.01 12.62
C ILE A 19 -20.86 -16.23 11.62
N LEU A 20 -21.18 -16.17 10.33
CA LEU A 20 -20.18 -16.01 9.30
C LEU A 20 -19.77 -14.54 9.25
N GLU A 21 -18.53 -14.25 9.61
CA GLU A 21 -17.98 -12.90 9.49
C GLU A 21 -17.99 -12.45 8.02
N SER A 22 -18.06 -11.14 7.81
CA SER A 22 -17.99 -10.59 6.46
C SER A 22 -16.64 -10.92 5.82
N PHE A 23 -16.64 -11.68 4.73
CA PHE A 23 -15.46 -11.92 3.93
C PHE A 23 -15.61 -11.26 2.55
N ARG A 24 -14.48 -10.99 1.90
CA ARG A 24 -14.45 -10.44 0.56
C ARG A 24 -13.43 -11.21 -0.27
N LEU A 25 -13.82 -11.52 -1.50
CA LEU A 25 -12.94 -12.08 -2.53
C LEU A 25 -13.00 -11.13 -3.73
N ALA A 26 -11.85 -10.64 -4.18
CA ALA A 26 -11.77 -9.71 -5.32
C ALA A 26 -10.83 -10.27 -6.40
N PHE A 27 -11.33 -10.33 -7.63
CA PHE A 27 -10.54 -10.59 -8.83
C PHE A 27 -11.20 -9.89 -10.02
N GLN A 28 -10.40 -9.58 -11.04
CA GLN A 28 -10.87 -9.04 -12.31
C GLN A 28 -10.45 -9.95 -13.46
N LEU A 29 -11.44 -10.40 -14.24
CA LEU A 29 -11.18 -11.01 -15.54
C LEU A 29 -10.83 -9.90 -16.54
N LEU A 30 -9.57 -9.85 -17.00
CA LEU A 30 -9.12 -8.85 -17.96
C LEU A 30 -9.27 -9.29 -19.42
N GLY A 31 -9.26 -10.59 -19.67
CA GLY A 31 -9.59 -11.11 -20.98
C GLY A 31 -9.41 -12.61 -21.09
N THR A 32 -10.27 -13.21 -21.92
CA THR A 32 -10.06 -14.54 -22.50
C THR A 32 -9.86 -14.38 -24.00
N HIS A 33 -9.01 -15.22 -24.58
CA HIS A 33 -8.95 -15.36 -26.03
C HIS A 33 -8.50 -16.75 -26.42
N TRP A 34 -8.95 -17.21 -27.58
CA TRP A 34 -8.41 -18.40 -28.22
C TRP A 34 -8.16 -18.13 -29.70
N ARG A 35 -7.13 -18.76 -30.25
CA ARG A 35 -6.70 -18.53 -31.63
C ARG A 35 -6.22 -19.84 -32.22
N THR A 36 -6.57 -20.07 -33.48
CA THR A 36 -5.89 -21.06 -34.32
C THR A 36 -4.80 -20.36 -35.11
N VAL A 37 -3.57 -20.86 -34.99
CA VAL A 37 -2.38 -20.24 -35.58
C VAL A 37 -1.58 -21.26 -36.38
N GLY A 38 -1.00 -20.82 -37.49
CA GLY A 38 -0.26 -21.68 -38.42
C GLY A 38 1.22 -21.82 -38.10
N LYS A 39 1.94 -22.44 -39.03
CA LYS A 39 3.40 -22.59 -39.00
C LYS A 39 4.10 -21.24 -38.83
N GLY A 40 5.15 -21.20 -38.00
CA GLY A 40 5.99 -20.02 -37.80
C GLY A 40 5.36 -18.94 -36.92
N TRP A 41 4.16 -19.14 -36.38
CA TRP A 41 3.58 -18.22 -35.42
C TRP A 41 4.41 -18.16 -34.13
N SER A 42 4.66 -16.94 -33.67
CA SER A 42 5.29 -16.66 -32.38
C SER A 42 4.69 -15.40 -31.76
N TYR A 43 4.49 -15.42 -30.46
CA TYR A 43 4.23 -14.23 -29.65
C TYR A 43 5.54 -13.79 -28.98
N LYS A 44 5.78 -12.48 -28.96
CA LYS A 44 7.04 -11.91 -28.47
C LYS A 44 7.17 -12.08 -26.95
N GLU A 45 8.41 -12.01 -26.49
CA GLU A 45 8.72 -11.92 -25.07
C GLU A 45 8.11 -10.69 -24.44
N HIS A 46 7.44 -10.92 -23.31
CA HIS A 46 6.75 -9.89 -22.54
C HIS A 46 6.54 -10.35 -21.10
N GLN A 47 6.00 -9.46 -20.29
CA GLN A 47 5.70 -9.66 -18.88
C GLN A 47 4.45 -8.84 -18.54
N HIS A 48 3.63 -9.34 -17.62
CA HIS A 48 2.47 -8.63 -17.10
C HIS A 48 2.14 -9.07 -15.66
N PRO A 49 1.44 -8.24 -14.88
CA PRO A 49 1.10 -8.56 -13.48
C PRO A 49 -0.03 -9.58 -13.32
N LEU A 50 -0.52 -10.17 -14.42
CA LEU A 50 -1.69 -11.05 -14.42
C LEU A 50 -1.30 -12.51 -14.24
N LEU A 51 -2.17 -13.26 -13.57
CA LEU A 51 -2.15 -14.72 -13.64
C LEU A 51 -2.68 -15.14 -15.01
N GLU A 52 -1.90 -15.92 -15.76
CA GLU A 52 -2.33 -16.46 -17.05
C GLU A 52 -2.47 -17.98 -17.00
N LEU A 53 -3.61 -18.47 -17.46
CA LEU A 53 -3.82 -19.88 -17.77
C LEU A 53 -3.82 -20.04 -19.28
N ASN A 54 -2.91 -20.85 -19.79
CA ASN A 54 -2.75 -21.13 -21.21
C ASN A 54 -2.99 -22.62 -21.49
N VAL A 55 -4.04 -22.96 -22.23
CA VAL A 55 -4.37 -24.34 -22.59
C VAL A 55 -4.17 -24.53 -24.09
N VAL A 56 -3.46 -25.57 -24.49
CA VAL A 56 -3.45 -25.99 -25.90
C VAL A 56 -4.66 -26.88 -26.15
N LEU A 57 -5.57 -26.46 -27.01
CA LEU A 57 -6.77 -27.24 -27.38
C LEU A 57 -6.49 -28.22 -28.52
N GLN A 58 -5.60 -27.84 -29.45
CA GLN A 58 -5.18 -28.67 -30.58
C GLN A 58 -3.73 -28.35 -30.97
N GLY A 59 -2.98 -29.35 -31.41
CA GLY A 59 -1.60 -29.17 -31.88
C GLY A 59 -0.60 -29.14 -30.73
N SER A 60 0.45 -28.33 -30.86
CA SER A 60 1.51 -28.23 -29.85
C SER A 60 2.11 -26.84 -29.78
N GLN A 61 2.35 -26.37 -28.55
CA GLN A 61 2.93 -25.06 -28.26
C GLN A 61 4.23 -25.22 -27.50
N ARG A 62 5.20 -24.36 -27.79
CA ARG A 62 6.42 -24.22 -27.00
C ARG A 62 6.42 -22.84 -26.36
N THR A 63 6.50 -22.82 -25.04
CA THR A 63 6.53 -21.60 -24.24
C THR A 63 7.79 -21.57 -23.40
N VAL A 64 8.49 -20.45 -23.38
CA VAL A 64 9.62 -20.21 -22.48
C VAL A 64 9.15 -19.26 -21.40
N ILE A 65 9.37 -19.62 -20.14
CA ILE A 65 9.01 -18.82 -18.95
C ILE A 65 10.27 -18.70 -18.11
N SER A 66 10.70 -17.47 -17.82
CA SER A 66 11.90 -17.19 -17.02
C SER A 66 13.13 -18.01 -17.49
N GLY A 67 13.28 -18.18 -18.81
CA GLY A 67 14.37 -18.93 -19.44
C GLY A 67 14.21 -20.45 -19.49
N LYS A 68 13.17 -21.03 -18.87
CA LYS A 68 12.90 -22.47 -18.93
C LYS A 68 11.85 -22.79 -19.99
N GLU A 69 12.14 -23.78 -20.82
CA GLU A 69 11.27 -24.20 -21.92
C GLU A 69 10.25 -25.26 -21.48
N TYR A 70 9.01 -25.07 -21.91
CA TYR A 70 7.88 -25.97 -21.72
C TYR A 70 7.25 -26.31 -23.07
N VAL A 71 6.95 -27.59 -23.29
CA VAL A 71 6.25 -28.08 -24.49
C VAL A 71 4.88 -28.65 -24.09
N GLN A 72 3.84 -27.93 -24.50
CA GLN A 72 2.44 -28.28 -24.32
C GLN A 72 1.92 -29.07 -25.52
N ARG A 73 1.14 -30.11 -25.25
CA ARG A 73 0.32 -30.85 -26.23
C ARG A 73 -1.15 -30.52 -26.01
N ALA A 74 -2.03 -30.95 -26.91
CA ALA A 74 -3.47 -30.82 -26.74
C ALA A 74 -3.92 -31.34 -25.36
N GLY A 75 -4.71 -30.53 -24.66
CA GLY A 75 -5.18 -30.73 -23.28
C GLY A 75 -4.22 -30.22 -22.19
N ASP A 76 -2.95 -29.93 -22.49
CA ASP A 76 -2.02 -29.44 -21.48
C ASP A 76 -2.32 -28.00 -21.08
N LEU A 77 -2.33 -27.74 -19.77
CA LEU A 77 -2.44 -26.42 -19.17
C LEU A 77 -1.04 -25.95 -18.77
N LEU A 78 -0.78 -24.68 -19.04
CA LEU A 78 0.36 -23.96 -18.53
C LEU A 78 -0.12 -22.78 -17.68
N LEU A 79 0.35 -22.72 -16.44
CA LEU A 79 0.11 -21.65 -15.48
C LEU A 79 1.31 -20.71 -15.50
N ILE A 80 1.10 -19.46 -15.91
CA ILE A 80 2.10 -18.39 -15.88
C ILE A 80 1.77 -17.48 -14.72
N ARG A 81 2.74 -17.26 -13.84
CA ARG A 81 2.54 -16.42 -12.66
C ARG A 81 2.71 -14.94 -13.03
N PRO A 82 2.10 -14.04 -12.23
CA PRO A 82 2.36 -12.61 -12.31
C PRO A 82 3.86 -12.32 -12.42
N ASP A 83 4.19 -11.42 -13.34
CA ASP A 83 5.52 -10.88 -13.55
C ASP A 83 6.60 -11.88 -14.04
N GLU A 84 6.20 -13.08 -14.47
CA GLU A 84 7.12 -13.96 -15.19
C GLU A 84 7.28 -13.52 -16.65
N VAL A 85 8.53 -13.31 -17.06
CA VAL A 85 8.88 -13.04 -18.46
C VAL A 85 8.63 -14.29 -19.28
N HIS A 86 7.83 -14.19 -20.35
CA HIS A 86 7.48 -15.34 -21.17
C HIS A 86 7.23 -15.02 -22.65
N HIS A 87 7.40 -16.04 -23.49
CA HIS A 87 7.06 -16.02 -24.91
C HIS A 87 6.62 -17.40 -25.39
N SER A 88 5.79 -17.44 -26.44
CA SER A 88 5.22 -18.68 -26.98
C SER A 88 5.37 -18.75 -28.48
N ARG A 89 5.53 -19.96 -29.02
CA ARG A 89 5.51 -20.24 -30.46
C ARG A 89 4.82 -21.55 -30.76
N ASN A 90 4.34 -21.69 -31.99
CA ASN A 90 3.92 -23.00 -32.50
C ASN A 90 5.13 -23.95 -32.49
N ALA A 91 4.97 -25.12 -31.87
CA ALA A 91 6.05 -26.10 -31.74
C ALA A 91 6.18 -27.02 -32.97
N SER A 92 5.27 -26.92 -33.94
CA SER A 92 5.22 -27.78 -35.12
C SER A 92 4.89 -27.01 -36.41
N ASP A 93 4.90 -27.72 -37.53
CA ASP A 93 4.44 -27.22 -38.83
C ASP A 93 2.92 -27.30 -39.00
N GLU A 94 2.23 -28.05 -38.13
CA GLU A 94 0.77 -28.16 -38.11
C GLU A 94 0.13 -26.96 -37.40
N PRO A 95 -1.10 -26.56 -37.77
CA PRO A 95 -1.84 -25.56 -37.02
C PRO A 95 -2.05 -25.98 -35.56
N MET A 96 -2.00 -25.00 -34.65
CA MET A 96 -2.36 -25.20 -33.24
C MET A 96 -3.48 -24.26 -32.83
N THR A 97 -4.32 -24.70 -31.90
CA THR A 97 -5.34 -23.88 -31.27
C THR A 97 -5.05 -23.82 -29.77
N TYR A 98 -5.02 -22.62 -29.20
CA TYR A 98 -4.81 -22.42 -27.77
C TYR A 98 -5.87 -21.47 -27.20
N PHE A 99 -6.16 -21.62 -25.91
CA PHE A 99 -6.99 -20.73 -25.10
C PHE A 99 -6.13 -20.08 -24.02
N ALA A 100 -6.32 -18.78 -23.79
CA ALA A 100 -5.67 -18.03 -22.72
C ALA A 100 -6.70 -17.27 -21.89
N LEU A 101 -6.53 -17.32 -20.58
CA LEU A 101 -7.33 -16.63 -19.56
C LEU A 101 -6.41 -15.78 -18.70
N HIS A 102 -6.68 -14.48 -18.60
CA HIS A 102 -5.87 -13.53 -17.82
C HIS A 102 -6.70 -12.96 -16.67
N LEU A 103 -6.22 -13.18 -15.45
CA LEU A 103 -6.86 -12.75 -14.21
C LEU A 103 -5.95 -11.78 -13.46
N ASP A 104 -6.55 -10.66 -13.05
CA ASP A 104 -5.98 -9.81 -12.00
C ASP A 104 -6.53 -10.30 -10.65
N VAL A 105 -5.64 -10.72 -9.76
CA VAL A 105 -6.01 -11.27 -8.46
C VAL A 105 -5.63 -10.23 -7.41
N ASP A 106 -6.59 -9.36 -7.10
CA ASP A 106 -6.46 -8.27 -6.12
C ASP A 106 -6.59 -8.75 -4.66
N ASP A 107 -6.93 -10.02 -4.44
CA ASP A 107 -7.05 -10.61 -3.11
C ASP A 107 -5.70 -11.21 -2.66
N PRO A 108 -5.06 -10.66 -1.61
CA PRO A 108 -3.71 -11.08 -1.21
C PRO A 108 -3.62 -12.54 -0.76
N ASP A 109 -4.67 -13.07 -0.14
CA ASP A 109 -4.70 -14.45 0.35
C ASP A 109 -4.83 -15.43 -0.81
N LEU A 110 -5.71 -15.12 -1.77
CA LEU A 110 -5.85 -15.88 -3.01
C LEU A 110 -4.57 -15.81 -3.83
N PHE A 111 -3.99 -14.62 -4.02
CA PHE A 111 -2.73 -14.43 -4.74
C PHE A 111 -1.60 -15.26 -4.13
N TYR A 112 -1.44 -15.17 -2.80
CA TYR A 112 -0.42 -15.93 -2.07
C TYR A 112 -0.63 -17.44 -2.19
N LEU A 113 -1.87 -17.90 -2.08
CA LEU A 113 -2.19 -19.32 -2.18
C LEU A 113 -1.84 -19.86 -3.58
N LEU A 114 -2.27 -19.17 -4.64
CA LEU A 114 -1.96 -19.54 -6.02
C LEU A 114 -0.46 -19.49 -6.31
N GLY A 115 0.27 -18.56 -5.69
CA GLY A 115 1.73 -18.45 -5.83
C GLY A 115 2.52 -19.67 -5.33
N ARG A 116 1.93 -20.53 -4.50
CA ARG A 116 2.54 -21.79 -4.04
C ARG A 116 2.64 -22.85 -5.13
N ILE A 117 1.93 -22.68 -6.23
CA ILE A 117 1.99 -23.59 -7.37
C ILE A 117 3.28 -23.28 -8.14
N GLU A 118 4.37 -23.97 -7.78
CA GLU A 118 5.66 -23.83 -8.48
C GLU A 118 5.67 -24.52 -9.85
N GLN A 119 4.73 -25.45 -10.06
CA GLN A 119 4.60 -26.19 -11.31
C GLN A 119 3.90 -25.31 -12.37
N HIS A 120 4.62 -25.01 -13.46
CA HIS A 120 4.02 -24.31 -14.61
C HIS A 120 3.18 -25.23 -15.49
N LEU A 121 3.70 -26.42 -15.83
CA LEU A 121 3.07 -27.31 -16.82
C LEU A 121 2.29 -28.43 -16.14
N PHE A 122 0.98 -28.45 -16.36
CA PHE A 122 0.09 -29.54 -15.98
C PHE A 122 -0.31 -30.34 -17.21
N ARG A 123 -0.14 -31.66 -17.14
CA ARG A 123 -0.51 -32.54 -18.24
C ARG A 123 -2.01 -32.74 -18.31
N ALA A 124 -2.53 -32.97 -19.52
CA ALA A 124 -3.95 -33.24 -19.77
C ALA A 124 -4.55 -34.31 -18.83
N GLU A 125 -3.75 -35.31 -18.45
CA GLU A 125 -4.17 -36.42 -17.59
C GLU A 125 -4.13 -36.08 -16.09
N SER A 126 -3.68 -34.89 -15.71
CA SER A 126 -3.61 -34.52 -14.29
C SER A 126 -5.01 -34.33 -13.71
N PRO A 127 -5.25 -34.70 -12.44
CA PRO A 127 -6.53 -34.48 -11.78
C PRO A 127 -6.96 -33.01 -11.78
N THR A 128 -6.00 -32.10 -11.70
CA THR A 128 -6.22 -30.65 -11.75
C THR A 128 -6.78 -30.22 -13.10
N VAL A 129 -6.16 -30.68 -14.20
CA VAL A 129 -6.57 -30.31 -15.56
C VAL A 129 -7.90 -30.95 -15.91
N GLN A 130 -8.12 -32.21 -15.54
CA GLN A 130 -9.40 -32.90 -15.74
C GLN A 130 -10.58 -32.18 -15.05
N GLN A 131 -10.34 -31.56 -13.89
CA GLN A 131 -11.35 -30.75 -13.20
C GLN A 131 -11.52 -29.35 -13.81
N LEU A 132 -10.43 -28.75 -14.30
CA LEU A 132 -10.46 -27.40 -14.88
C LEU A 132 -11.10 -27.36 -16.28
N MET A 133 -10.83 -28.36 -17.12
CA MET A 133 -11.21 -28.34 -18.54
C MET A 133 -12.71 -28.13 -18.78
N PRO A 134 -13.64 -28.81 -18.09
CA PRO A 134 -15.08 -28.57 -18.28
C PRO A 134 -15.49 -27.11 -18.05
N HIS A 135 -14.89 -26.46 -17.04
CA HIS A 135 -15.19 -25.05 -16.75
C HIS A 135 -14.57 -24.09 -17.77
N ILE A 136 -13.43 -24.45 -18.35
CA ILE A 136 -12.81 -23.69 -19.44
C ILE A 136 -13.66 -23.80 -20.72
N GLU A 137 -14.12 -25.00 -21.06
CA GLU A 137 -14.97 -25.26 -22.22
C GLU A 137 -16.33 -24.54 -22.11
N GLU A 138 -16.99 -24.63 -20.96
CA GLU A 138 -18.22 -23.88 -20.67
C GLU A 138 -17.98 -22.36 -20.74
N LEU A 139 -16.86 -21.86 -20.20
CA LEU A 139 -16.49 -20.45 -20.31
C LEU A 139 -16.30 -20.02 -21.77
N MET A 140 -15.67 -20.86 -22.60
CA MET A 140 -15.52 -20.59 -24.03
C MET A 140 -16.86 -20.54 -24.75
N GLU A 141 -17.79 -21.45 -24.42
CA GLU A 141 -19.15 -21.45 -24.97
C GLU A 141 -19.91 -20.17 -24.61
N ILE A 142 -19.90 -19.78 -23.32
CA ILE A 142 -20.51 -18.53 -22.84
C ILE A 142 -19.88 -17.32 -23.53
N CYS A 143 -18.57 -17.31 -23.75
CA CYS A 143 -17.87 -16.22 -24.44
C CYS A 143 -18.14 -16.20 -25.97
N SER A 144 -18.51 -17.32 -26.56
CA SER A 144 -18.79 -17.43 -28.01
C SER A 144 -20.23 -17.07 -28.39
N ALA A 145 -21.17 -17.10 -27.43
CA ALA A 145 -22.57 -16.72 -27.65
C ALA A 145 -22.74 -15.21 -27.99
N GLU A 146 -23.80 -14.89 -28.73
CA GLU A 146 -24.11 -13.51 -29.20
C GLU A 146 -24.00 -12.47 -28.07
N PRO A 147 -23.49 -11.26 -28.36
CA PRO A 147 -23.11 -10.26 -27.37
C PRO A 147 -24.31 -9.53 -26.74
N GLU A 148 -25.24 -10.24 -26.12
CA GLU A 148 -26.17 -9.62 -25.17
C GLU A 148 -25.40 -9.37 -23.86
N ASN A 149 -25.11 -8.10 -23.58
CA ASN A 149 -24.42 -7.65 -22.38
C ASN A 149 -25.39 -7.59 -21.19
N ASP A 150 -25.99 -8.73 -20.85
CA ASP A 150 -26.86 -8.83 -19.70
C ASP A 150 -26.10 -9.29 -18.44
N ILE A 151 -26.59 -8.90 -17.26
CA ILE A 151 -26.01 -9.23 -15.97
C ILE A 151 -25.87 -10.74 -15.74
N VAL A 152 -26.81 -11.54 -16.27
CA VAL A 152 -26.81 -13.01 -16.13
C VAL A 152 -25.55 -13.61 -16.75
N ARG A 153 -25.18 -13.21 -17.97
CA ARG A 153 -23.95 -13.67 -18.63
C ARG A 153 -22.70 -13.32 -17.84
N ARG A 154 -22.63 -12.09 -17.30
CA ARG A 154 -21.50 -11.65 -16.47
C ARG A 154 -21.38 -12.43 -15.17
N LEU A 155 -22.51 -12.81 -14.56
CA LEU A 155 -22.53 -13.68 -13.40
C LEU A 155 -22.07 -15.09 -13.75
N ASP A 156 -22.50 -15.64 -14.88
CA ASP A 156 -22.14 -16.99 -15.31
C ASP A 156 -20.63 -17.10 -15.58
N ILE A 157 -20.05 -16.11 -16.29
CA ILE A 157 -18.60 -15.98 -16.47
C ILE A 157 -17.88 -15.95 -15.10
N ARG A 158 -18.39 -15.16 -14.15
CA ARG A 158 -17.80 -15.09 -12.80
C ARG A 158 -17.88 -16.43 -12.07
N VAL A 159 -18.98 -17.16 -12.19
CA VAL A 159 -19.13 -18.50 -11.60
C VAL A 159 -18.08 -19.45 -12.17
N LYS A 160 -17.89 -19.48 -13.50
CA LYS A 160 -16.86 -20.34 -14.12
C LYS A 160 -15.45 -19.97 -13.69
N VAL A 161 -15.12 -18.67 -13.65
CA VAL A 161 -13.81 -18.20 -13.16
C VAL A 161 -13.61 -18.55 -11.68
N MET A 162 -14.64 -18.43 -10.84
CA MET A 162 -14.56 -18.84 -9.43
C MET A 162 -14.36 -20.35 -9.27
N GLN A 163 -14.98 -21.18 -10.12
CA GLN A 163 -14.76 -22.63 -10.14
C GLN A 163 -13.31 -22.96 -10.52
N ILE A 164 -12.76 -22.29 -11.55
CA ILE A 164 -11.36 -22.40 -11.95
C ILE A 164 -10.42 -22.03 -10.80
N LEU A 165 -10.64 -20.86 -10.17
CA LEU A 165 -9.85 -20.40 -9.03
C LEU A 165 -9.94 -21.37 -7.85
N LEU A 166 -11.12 -21.91 -7.55
CA LEU A 166 -11.31 -22.89 -6.48
C LEU A 166 -10.45 -24.14 -6.72
N ILE A 167 -10.47 -24.70 -7.92
CA ILE A 167 -9.66 -25.90 -8.25
C ILE A 167 -8.16 -25.60 -8.11
N LEU A 168 -7.69 -24.46 -8.61
CA LEU A 168 -6.29 -24.05 -8.44
C LEU A 168 -5.92 -23.87 -6.96
N THR A 169 -6.81 -23.28 -6.15
CA THR A 169 -6.55 -23.15 -4.71
C THR A 169 -6.53 -24.49 -3.99
N MET A 170 -7.31 -25.48 -4.44
CA MET A 170 -7.25 -26.85 -3.91
C MET A 170 -5.93 -27.53 -4.27
N GLU A 171 -5.46 -27.37 -5.51
CA GLU A 171 -4.12 -27.81 -5.94
C GLU A 171 -3.03 -27.18 -5.06
N ALA A 172 -3.07 -25.86 -4.87
CA ALA A 172 -2.11 -25.16 -4.01
C ALA A 172 -2.12 -25.65 -2.55
N ARG A 173 -3.27 -26.13 -2.04
CA ARG A 173 -3.39 -26.69 -0.68
C ARG A 173 -2.88 -28.12 -0.59
N SER A 174 -3.01 -28.94 -1.63
CA SER A 174 -2.56 -30.35 -1.62
C SER A 174 -1.03 -30.46 -1.57
N LEU A 175 -0.32 -29.44 -2.06
CA LEU A 175 1.15 -29.34 -2.07
C LEU A 175 1.80 -29.13 -0.68
N THR A 176 1.03 -29.10 0.42
CA THR A 176 1.59 -28.89 1.76
C THR A 176 2.30 -30.13 2.30
N GLN A 177 3.64 -30.16 2.20
CA GLN A 177 4.44 -30.31 3.41
C GLN A 177 4.55 -28.94 4.11
N PRO A 178 4.63 -28.90 5.46
CA PRO A 178 4.89 -27.66 6.17
C PRO A 178 6.29 -27.15 5.80
N HIS A 179 6.38 -25.93 5.28
CA HIS A 179 7.65 -25.22 5.22
C HIS A 179 8.18 -25.09 6.66
N PRO A 180 9.40 -25.57 6.99
CA PRO A 180 9.94 -25.44 8.33
C PRO A 180 10.20 -23.95 8.57
N GLY A 181 9.41 -23.31 9.44
CA GLY A 181 9.74 -21.98 9.98
C GLY A 181 8.65 -20.93 10.16
N ARG A 182 7.37 -21.14 9.80
CA ARG A 182 6.33 -20.10 9.97
C ARG A 182 5.03 -20.63 10.55
N GLY A 183 5.07 -21.04 11.82
CA GLY A 183 3.88 -21.22 12.66
C GLY A 183 3.41 -19.87 13.17
N GLY A 184 2.41 -19.27 12.53
CA GLY A 184 1.87 -17.98 12.94
C GLY A 184 1.09 -17.28 11.83
N ARG A 185 -0.02 -17.86 11.39
CA ARG A 185 -1.02 -17.18 10.56
C ARG A 185 -2.30 -17.02 11.36
N PRO A 186 -2.74 -15.80 11.67
CA PRO A 186 -4.15 -15.56 11.95
C PRO A 186 -4.91 -15.68 10.63
N GLN A 187 -5.95 -16.52 10.61
CA GLN A 187 -6.99 -16.47 9.60
C GLN A 187 -7.89 -15.27 9.91
N GLY A 188 -8.19 -14.43 8.91
CA GLY A 188 -9.25 -13.43 9.01
C GLY A 188 -8.80 -11.97 8.82
N GLU A 189 -9.58 -11.26 8.02
CA GLU A 189 -9.68 -9.80 7.87
C GLU A 189 -8.57 -9.03 7.12
N TYR A 190 -8.67 -9.01 5.79
CA TYR A 190 -8.25 -7.82 5.03
C TYR A 190 -9.31 -7.46 3.98
N SER A 191 -9.97 -6.31 4.14
CA SER A 191 -10.84 -5.73 3.12
C SER A 191 -10.34 -4.33 2.77
N VAL A 192 -9.84 -4.16 1.53
CA VAL A 192 -9.41 -2.86 0.99
C VAL A 192 -10.27 -2.49 -0.24
N PRO A 193 -10.99 -1.36 -0.27
CA PRO A 193 -11.88 -0.98 -1.39
C PRO A 193 -11.18 -0.77 -2.75
N LEU A 194 -11.82 -1.23 -3.85
CA LEU A 194 -11.34 -1.24 -5.25
C LEU A 194 -10.89 0.12 -5.84
N LEU A 195 -11.31 1.24 -5.25
CA LEU A 195 -10.82 2.57 -5.66
C LEU A 195 -9.33 2.76 -5.34
N ARG A 196 -8.78 2.01 -4.38
CA ARG A 196 -7.39 2.17 -3.92
C ARG A 196 -6.34 1.64 -4.90
N HIS A 197 -6.60 0.61 -5.72
CA HIS A 197 -5.54 -0.01 -6.53
C HIS A 197 -5.01 0.88 -7.69
N ARG A 198 -5.91 1.58 -8.40
CA ARG A 198 -5.54 2.55 -9.45
C ARG A 198 -4.88 3.80 -8.86
N GLU A 199 -5.40 4.26 -7.72
CA GLU A 199 -4.82 5.38 -6.97
C GLU A 199 -3.42 5.02 -6.46
N GLN A 200 -3.24 3.81 -5.91
CA GLN A 200 -1.99 3.28 -5.36
C GLN A 200 -0.93 3.07 -6.45
N SER A 201 -1.29 2.51 -7.61
CA SER A 201 -0.37 2.39 -8.75
C SER A 201 0.08 3.76 -9.29
N SER A 202 -0.82 4.75 -9.30
CA SER A 202 -0.49 6.14 -9.65
C SER A 202 0.42 6.78 -8.59
N LEU A 203 0.16 6.48 -7.32
CA LEU A 203 0.92 6.96 -6.18
C LEU A 203 2.34 6.38 -6.15
N GLU A 204 2.48 5.09 -6.42
CA GLU A 204 3.76 4.39 -6.52
C GLU A 204 4.64 5.00 -7.61
N LYS A 205 4.11 5.18 -8.83
CA LYS A 205 4.85 5.82 -9.93
C LYS A 205 5.34 7.22 -9.57
N LYS A 206 4.53 8.00 -8.84
CA LYS A 206 4.90 9.35 -8.40
C LYS A 206 5.98 9.31 -7.34
N VAL A 207 5.83 8.51 -6.28
CA VAL A 207 6.86 8.38 -5.25
C VAL A 207 8.16 7.83 -5.84
N GLN A 208 8.09 6.92 -6.82
CA GLN A 208 9.25 6.41 -7.54
C GLN A 208 9.94 7.49 -8.37
N THR A 209 9.16 8.37 -9.01
CA THR A 209 9.69 9.55 -9.71
C THR A 209 10.38 10.49 -8.72
N LEU A 210 9.77 10.74 -7.57
CA LEU A 210 10.32 11.58 -6.50
C LEU A 210 11.61 11.01 -5.90
N PHE A 211 11.81 9.70 -5.90
CA PHE A 211 13.07 9.07 -5.51
C PHE A 211 14.16 9.20 -6.58
N SER A 212 13.78 9.32 -7.86
CA SER A 212 14.68 9.19 -9.01
C SER A 212 15.14 10.53 -9.60
N GLU A 213 14.35 11.60 -9.55
CA GLU A 213 14.65 12.86 -10.27
C GLU A 213 15.50 13.87 -9.46
N PRO A 214 16.61 14.42 -10.01
CA PRO A 214 17.54 15.26 -9.24
C PRO A 214 17.19 16.74 -9.22
N TYR A 215 16.32 17.20 -10.13
CA TYR A 215 15.93 18.60 -10.28
C TYR A 215 14.45 18.71 -10.66
N MET A 216 13.58 18.89 -9.66
CA MET A 216 12.15 19.07 -9.89
C MET A 216 11.88 20.45 -10.52
N ARG A 217 11.34 20.48 -11.75
CA ARG A 217 10.83 21.72 -12.37
C ARG A 217 9.36 22.02 -12.02
N ASP A 218 8.62 21.09 -11.40
CA ASP A 218 7.16 21.23 -11.28
C ASP A 218 6.54 20.61 -9.98
N VAL A 219 7.15 20.86 -8.80
CA VAL A 219 6.71 20.35 -7.48
C VAL A 219 5.22 20.62 -7.18
N GLN A 220 4.67 21.73 -7.68
CA GLN A 220 3.27 22.13 -7.46
C GLN A 220 2.26 21.20 -8.15
N ARG A 221 2.65 20.53 -9.25
CA ARG A 221 1.76 19.66 -10.02
C ARG A 221 1.60 18.29 -9.35
N ASP A 222 2.64 17.83 -8.66
CA ASP A 222 2.66 16.54 -7.95
C ASP A 222 1.96 16.61 -6.58
N GLU A 223 2.05 17.75 -5.86
CA GLU A 223 1.33 17.99 -4.59
C GLU A 223 -0.20 17.84 -4.73
N ALA A 224 -0.77 18.27 -5.86
CA ALA A 224 -2.22 18.21 -6.11
C ALA A 224 -2.77 16.78 -6.22
N THR A 225 -1.88 15.79 -6.19
CA THR A 225 -2.09 14.47 -6.77
C THR A 225 -1.63 13.35 -5.82
N LEU A 226 -0.93 13.70 -4.75
CA LEU A 226 -0.62 12.90 -3.58
C LEU A 226 -1.65 13.19 -2.47
N PRO A 227 -1.91 12.25 -1.54
CA PRO A 227 -2.69 12.52 -0.34
C PRO A 227 -2.09 13.68 0.44
N SER A 228 -2.95 14.54 0.99
CA SER A 228 -2.50 15.59 1.90
C SER A 228 -1.75 14.97 3.09
N PHE A 229 -0.53 15.46 3.33
CA PHE A 229 0.33 14.97 4.41
C PHE A 229 0.97 16.14 5.16
N ARG A 230 1.20 15.97 6.46
CA ARG A 230 2.01 16.87 7.29
C ARG A 230 3.45 16.39 7.38
N TRP A 231 3.65 15.07 7.37
CA TRP A 231 4.95 14.41 7.42
C TRP A 231 5.02 13.26 6.43
N ALA A 232 6.17 13.13 5.79
CA ALA A 232 6.54 12.00 4.97
C ALA A 232 7.77 11.32 5.59
N GLY A 233 7.77 10.01 5.77
CA GLY A 233 8.94 9.24 6.17
C GLY A 233 9.35 8.24 5.10
N VAL A 234 10.65 7.99 4.94
CA VAL A 234 11.16 7.01 3.97
C VAL A 234 11.93 5.91 4.68
N PHE A 235 11.65 4.67 4.30
CA PHE A 235 12.28 3.46 4.81
C PHE A 235 12.74 2.60 3.65
N THR A 236 13.88 1.93 3.81
CA THR A 236 14.36 0.91 2.89
C THR A 236 14.53 -0.39 3.65
N PHE A 237 13.89 -1.44 3.17
CA PHE A 237 14.03 -2.79 3.68
C PHE A 237 14.92 -3.57 2.70
N GLN A 238 15.94 -4.25 3.21
CA GLN A 238 16.80 -5.14 2.42
C GLN A 238 16.69 -6.56 2.96
N MET A 239 16.42 -7.49 2.04
CA MET A 239 16.36 -8.92 2.30
C MET A 239 17.55 -9.57 1.60
N GLU A 240 18.33 -10.37 2.33
CA GLU A 240 19.53 -11.02 1.78
C GLU A 240 19.22 -12.32 1.02
N ASP A 241 17.98 -12.79 1.08
CA ASP A 241 17.53 -14.01 0.43
C ASP A 241 17.27 -13.77 -1.07
N LYS A 242 18.13 -14.30 -1.95
CA LYS A 242 17.98 -14.16 -3.42
C LYS A 242 16.70 -14.82 -3.95
N PRO A 243 16.37 -16.07 -3.56
CA PRO A 243 15.07 -16.69 -3.86
C PRO A 243 13.85 -15.80 -3.56
N PHE A 244 13.86 -15.04 -2.46
CA PHE A 244 12.75 -14.16 -2.10
C PHE A 244 12.43 -13.12 -3.19
N TRP A 245 13.46 -12.54 -3.82
CA TRP A 245 13.28 -11.51 -4.87
C TRP A 245 12.72 -12.05 -6.18
N GLN A 246 12.71 -13.38 -6.35
CA GLN A 246 12.21 -14.10 -7.52
C GLN A 246 10.90 -14.85 -7.23
N SER A 247 10.40 -14.84 -5.98
CA SER A 247 9.19 -15.55 -5.57
C SER A 247 7.99 -14.61 -5.43
N THR A 248 6.80 -15.20 -5.35
CA THR A 248 5.55 -14.48 -5.07
C THR A 248 5.52 -13.86 -3.66
N ASP A 249 6.46 -14.22 -2.79
CA ASP A 249 6.57 -13.65 -1.44
C ASP A 249 6.90 -12.16 -1.46
N ARG A 250 7.54 -11.66 -2.54
CA ARG A 250 7.85 -10.23 -2.73
C ARG A 250 6.59 -9.36 -2.75
N PHE A 251 5.57 -9.78 -3.50
CA PHE A 251 4.29 -9.07 -3.60
C PHE A 251 3.51 -9.11 -2.29
N TRP A 252 3.45 -10.29 -1.66
CA TRP A 252 2.82 -10.43 -0.36
C TRP A 252 3.52 -9.55 0.70
N MET A 253 4.85 -9.46 0.65
CA MET A 253 5.61 -8.61 1.57
C MET A 253 5.33 -7.13 1.34
N LYS A 254 5.14 -6.68 0.10
CA LYS A 254 4.72 -5.31 -0.22
C LYS A 254 3.39 -4.96 0.47
N GLU A 255 2.41 -5.86 0.41
CA GLU A 255 1.13 -5.73 1.13
C GLU A 255 1.33 -5.75 2.64
N GLN A 256 2.14 -6.67 3.17
CA GLN A 256 2.41 -6.73 4.61
C GLN A 256 3.09 -5.47 5.13
N LEU A 257 4.02 -4.87 4.39
CA LEU A 257 4.62 -3.60 4.76
C LEU A 257 3.56 -2.48 4.75
N THR A 258 2.73 -2.44 3.72
CA THR A 258 1.62 -1.48 3.61
C THR A 258 0.67 -1.60 4.80
N GLU A 259 0.21 -2.82 5.10
CA GLU A 259 -0.73 -3.11 6.19
C GLU A 259 -0.13 -2.91 7.58
N ASN A 260 1.12 -3.35 7.81
CA ASN A 260 1.79 -3.15 9.10
C ASN A 260 2.00 -1.66 9.42
N MET A 261 2.12 -0.83 8.40
CA MET A 261 2.37 0.61 8.55
C MET A 261 1.13 1.47 8.30
N LYS A 262 -0.03 0.91 7.94
CA LYS A 262 -1.27 1.67 7.62
C LYS A 262 -1.75 2.56 8.77
N GLU A 263 -1.44 2.17 10.00
CA GLU A 263 -1.77 2.96 11.19
C GLU A 263 -1.04 4.31 11.17
N LEU A 264 0.19 4.34 10.62
CA LEU A 264 1.01 5.54 10.52
C LEU A 264 0.45 6.56 9.53
N GLY A 265 -0.21 6.13 8.45
CA GLY A 265 -0.68 7.03 7.39
C GLY A 265 -0.94 6.30 6.08
N THR A 266 -0.91 7.03 4.97
CA THR A 266 -0.89 6.43 3.63
C THR A 266 0.52 5.91 3.36
N VAL A 267 0.62 4.59 3.20
CA VAL A 267 1.89 3.91 2.93
C VAL A 267 1.97 3.62 1.44
N VAL A 268 3.10 3.99 0.84
CA VAL A 268 3.41 3.72 -0.56
C VAL A 268 4.66 2.87 -0.60
N VAL A 269 4.53 1.61 -0.98
CA VAL A 269 5.65 0.69 -1.06
C VAL A 269 6.09 0.57 -2.52
N ILE A 270 7.37 0.83 -2.77
CA ILE A 270 8.02 0.72 -4.08
C ILE A 270 8.99 -0.45 -4.00
N ASP A 271 8.82 -1.35 -4.96
CA ASP A 271 9.61 -2.54 -5.12
C ASP A 271 10.80 -2.25 -6.07
N ASP A 272 12.02 -2.41 -5.57
CA ASP A 272 13.27 -2.07 -6.26
C ASP A 272 14.38 -3.07 -5.86
N PRO A 273 14.33 -4.33 -6.32
CA PRO A 273 15.21 -5.39 -5.85
C PRO A 273 16.71 -4.99 -5.90
N PRO A 274 17.51 -5.24 -4.83
CA PRO A 274 17.23 -6.06 -3.65
C PRO A 274 16.62 -5.28 -2.48
N PHE A 275 15.90 -4.19 -2.75
CA PHE A 275 15.27 -3.34 -1.77
C PHE A 275 13.76 -3.29 -1.94
N MET A 276 13.09 -3.03 -0.82
CA MET A 276 11.72 -2.58 -0.82
C MET A 276 11.65 -1.27 -0.06
N ASN A 277 11.17 -0.22 -0.71
CA ASN A 277 11.16 1.13 -0.18
C ASN A 277 9.76 1.50 0.24
N ALA A 278 9.58 2.11 1.40
CA ALA A 278 8.28 2.58 1.85
C ALA A 278 8.33 4.09 2.10
N ALA A 279 7.43 4.82 1.46
CA ALA A 279 7.12 6.20 1.81
C ALA A 279 5.83 6.22 2.64
N VAL A 280 5.88 6.77 3.84
CA VAL A 280 4.72 6.90 4.73
C VAL A 280 4.31 8.37 4.78
N LEU A 281 3.19 8.69 4.16
CA LEU A 281 2.59 10.03 4.15
C LEU A 281 1.54 10.12 5.26
N THR A 282 1.68 11.05 6.19
CA THR A 282 0.76 11.16 7.33
C THR A 282 0.45 12.58 7.75
N SER A 283 -0.81 12.76 8.13
CA SER A 283 -1.32 13.93 8.87
C SER A 283 -1.86 13.54 10.25
N LYS A 284 -1.79 12.25 10.61
CA LYS A 284 -2.37 11.70 11.84
C LYS A 284 -1.64 12.15 13.10
N HIS A 285 -0.35 12.46 12.97
CA HIS A 285 0.51 12.83 14.08
C HIS A 285 1.16 14.19 13.84
N ALA A 286 1.32 14.93 14.92
CA ALA A 286 1.99 16.22 14.85
C ALA A 286 3.48 16.13 14.56
N VAL A 287 4.15 15.09 15.08
CA VAL A 287 5.41 14.52 14.60
C VAL A 287 5.35 13.02 14.86
N PRO A 288 5.36 12.19 13.83
CA PRO A 288 5.26 10.75 14.02
C PRO A 288 6.60 10.17 14.47
N ASN A 289 6.59 9.33 15.51
CA ASN A 289 7.76 8.56 15.94
C ASN A 289 7.97 7.33 15.04
N MET A 290 8.06 7.57 13.72
CA MET A 290 7.98 6.50 12.73
C MET A 290 9.12 5.49 12.87
N GLU A 291 10.31 5.94 13.24
CA GLU A 291 11.47 5.06 13.40
C GLU A 291 11.24 3.96 14.43
N GLU A 292 10.74 4.30 15.62
CA GLU A 292 10.47 3.32 16.68
C GLU A 292 9.34 2.38 16.29
N ILE A 293 8.27 2.93 15.68
CA ILE A 293 7.12 2.15 15.23
C ILE A 293 7.55 1.17 14.14
N VAL A 294 8.26 1.65 13.12
CA VAL A 294 8.74 0.81 12.01
C VAL A 294 9.77 -0.19 12.48
N LEU A 295 10.63 0.13 13.46
CA LEU A 295 11.56 -0.84 14.05
C LEU A 295 10.82 -1.97 14.78
N LYS A 296 9.74 -1.65 15.51
CA LYS A 296 8.87 -2.66 16.14
C LYS A 296 8.19 -3.52 15.08
N LYS A 297 7.60 -2.89 14.06
CA LYS A 297 6.95 -3.60 12.93
C LYS A 297 7.93 -4.46 12.14
N LYS A 298 9.16 -4.02 11.97
CA LYS A 298 10.24 -4.77 11.34
C LYS A 298 10.56 -6.05 12.12
N ARG A 299 10.61 -6.00 13.45
CA ARG A 299 10.79 -7.21 14.29
C ARG A 299 9.61 -8.18 14.16
N GLU A 300 8.38 -7.66 14.21
CA GLU A 300 7.16 -8.45 13.99
C GLU A 300 7.19 -9.15 12.62
N LEU A 301 7.69 -8.46 11.59
CA LEU A 301 7.90 -9.02 10.26
C LEU A 301 9.02 -10.07 10.26
N GLU A 302 10.20 -9.80 10.81
CA GLU A 302 11.31 -10.78 10.90
C GLU A 302 10.86 -12.08 11.56
N GLU A 303 10.11 -12.00 12.67
CA GLU A 303 9.56 -13.17 13.37
C GLU A 303 8.55 -13.94 12.52
N ARG A 304 7.62 -13.22 11.87
CA ARG A 304 6.65 -13.84 10.96
C ARG A 304 7.30 -14.47 9.74
N LEU A 305 8.47 -13.97 9.33
CA LEU A 305 9.14 -14.37 8.10
C LEU A 305 10.24 -15.41 8.29
N GLY A 306 10.87 -15.45 9.45
CA GLY A 306 12.10 -16.23 9.62
C GLY A 306 13.20 -15.82 8.64
N ILE A 307 13.15 -14.61 8.08
CA ILE A 307 14.19 -14.04 7.20
C ILE A 307 14.69 -12.76 7.89
N PRO A 308 16.02 -12.57 8.04
CA PRO A 308 16.56 -11.33 8.57
C PRO A 308 16.29 -10.18 7.61
N ILE A 309 15.80 -9.07 8.14
CA ILE A 309 15.52 -7.86 7.38
C ILE A 309 16.51 -6.80 7.84
N LYS A 310 17.22 -6.16 6.92
CA LYS A 310 17.94 -4.92 7.25
C LYS A 310 17.02 -3.73 6.97
N LEU A 311 17.04 -2.74 7.86
CA LEU A 311 16.21 -1.55 7.76
C LEU A 311 17.11 -0.32 7.71
N GLY A 312 16.95 0.48 6.67
CA GLY A 312 17.49 1.82 6.57
C GLY A 312 16.36 2.84 6.77
N PHE A 313 16.57 3.82 7.64
CA PHE A 313 15.62 4.90 7.87
C PHE A 313 16.14 6.21 7.31
N GLY A 314 15.41 6.78 6.35
CA GLY A 314 15.80 8.00 5.66
C GLY A 314 15.64 9.27 6.48
N GLY A 315 14.69 9.26 7.42
CA GLY A 315 14.22 10.42 8.17
C GLY A 315 12.74 10.71 7.92
N ILE A 316 12.27 11.83 8.45
CA ILE A 316 10.95 12.39 8.17
C ILE A 316 11.10 13.83 7.66
N THR A 317 10.20 14.27 6.79
CA THR A 317 10.16 15.62 6.21
C THR A 317 8.73 16.14 6.11
N ALA A 318 8.55 17.46 6.10
CA ALA A 318 7.28 18.11 5.76
C ALA A 318 7.21 18.51 4.27
N ALA A 319 8.28 18.32 3.49
CA ALA A 319 8.40 18.79 2.11
C ALA A 319 8.65 17.63 1.14
N LEU A 320 7.83 17.52 0.08
CA LEU A 320 8.00 16.48 -0.95
C LEU A 320 9.36 16.52 -1.65
N SER A 321 9.92 17.71 -1.84
CA SER A 321 11.22 17.92 -2.47
C SER A 321 12.37 17.21 -1.73
N GLU A 322 12.17 16.82 -0.48
CA GLU A 322 13.19 16.14 0.33
C GLU A 322 13.10 14.61 0.28
N LEU A 323 12.05 14.04 -0.32
CA LEU A 323 11.85 12.58 -0.35
C LEU A 323 13.02 11.82 -0.99
N ARG A 324 13.60 12.34 -2.07
CA ARG A 324 14.82 11.79 -2.68
C ARG A 324 15.97 11.70 -1.68
N SER A 325 16.21 12.78 -0.95
CA SER A 325 17.31 12.86 0.01
C SER A 325 17.11 11.85 1.15
N LEU A 326 15.88 11.69 1.62
CA LEU A 326 15.52 10.69 2.61
C LEU A 326 15.74 9.27 2.07
N TYR A 327 15.33 8.97 0.83
CA TYR A 327 15.57 7.68 0.18
C TYR A 327 17.07 7.36 0.03
N LEU A 328 17.88 8.31 -0.44
CA LEU A 328 19.33 8.11 -0.51
C LEU A 328 19.93 7.88 0.88
N ASN A 329 19.38 8.51 1.90
CA ASN A 329 19.82 8.34 3.27
C ASN A 329 19.46 6.95 3.84
N SER A 330 18.26 6.42 3.53
CA SER A 330 17.89 5.06 3.95
C SER A 330 18.80 4.01 3.30
N LEU A 331 19.16 4.18 2.02
CA LEU A 331 20.13 3.30 1.35
C LEU A 331 21.52 3.37 1.99
N ARG A 332 21.99 4.57 2.37
CA ARG A 332 23.29 4.73 3.06
C ARG A 332 23.36 4.00 4.39
N GLN A 333 22.27 4.00 5.17
CA GLN A 333 22.23 3.24 6.43
C GLN A 333 22.39 1.73 6.23
N LEU A 334 22.10 1.24 5.02
CA LEU A 334 22.28 -0.16 4.63
C LEU A 334 23.65 -0.44 4.00
N GLY A 335 24.54 0.57 3.92
CA GLY A 335 25.87 0.45 3.34
C GLY A 335 25.92 0.64 1.81
N HIS A 336 24.82 1.08 1.18
CA HIS A 336 24.72 1.28 -0.28
C HIS A 336 24.96 2.74 -0.67
N ALA A 337 26.16 3.25 -0.40
CA ALA A 337 26.57 4.60 -0.78
C ALA A 337 27.12 4.61 -2.23
N GLY A 338 26.40 5.19 -3.18
CA GLY A 338 26.95 5.53 -4.49
C GLY A 338 27.78 6.82 -4.47
N GLU A 339 28.79 6.91 -5.35
CA GLU A 339 29.75 8.04 -5.48
C GLU A 339 29.10 9.42 -5.73
N ALA A 340 27.81 9.48 -6.09
CA ALA A 340 27.07 10.74 -6.26
C ALA A 340 26.65 11.40 -4.93
N GLY A 341 26.82 10.73 -3.78
CA GLY A 341 26.24 11.13 -2.49
C GLY A 341 27.06 12.09 -1.62
N GLU A 342 28.36 12.32 -1.92
CA GLU A 342 29.24 13.11 -1.05
C GLU A 342 29.00 14.64 -1.12
N LYS A 343 28.40 15.16 -2.20
CA LYS A 343 28.17 16.61 -2.35
C LYS A 343 26.83 17.12 -1.80
N LEU A 344 25.88 16.25 -1.47
CA LEU A 344 24.58 16.63 -0.88
C LEU A 344 24.55 16.54 0.66
N LEU A 345 25.73 16.36 1.29
CA LEU A 345 25.88 16.25 2.73
C LEU A 345 25.70 17.60 3.43
N ARG A 346 24.46 17.92 3.85
CA ARG A 346 24.25 18.76 5.04
C ARG A 346 22.83 18.82 5.63
N TYR A 347 22.06 17.73 5.70
CA TYR A 347 20.84 17.76 6.53
C TYR A 347 20.72 16.50 7.38
N GLU A 348 21.14 16.65 8.64
CA GLU A 348 20.91 15.69 9.72
C GLU A 348 19.40 15.62 10.01
N PHE A 349 18.88 14.40 9.98
CA PHE A 349 17.79 13.84 10.81
C PHE A 349 17.06 14.85 11.70
N VAL A 350 15.71 14.88 11.69
CA VAL A 350 14.95 15.64 12.70
C VAL A 350 15.46 15.26 14.08
N SER A 351 16.27 16.13 14.68
CA SER A 351 17.08 15.75 15.82
C SER A 351 16.12 15.33 16.93
N ARG A 352 16.53 14.38 17.78
CA ARG A 352 15.71 14.00 18.94
C ARG A 352 15.20 15.23 19.70
N ILE A 353 16.01 16.30 19.73
CA ILE A 353 15.69 17.62 20.30
C ILE A 353 14.52 18.30 19.56
N ILE A 354 14.49 18.32 18.22
CA ILE A 354 13.35 18.89 17.46
C ILE A 354 12.11 18.00 17.60
N ARG A 355 12.25 16.66 17.56
CA ARG A 355 11.13 15.74 17.80
C ARG A 355 10.49 15.99 19.17
N SER A 356 11.29 16.10 20.22
CA SER A 356 10.82 16.44 21.58
C SER A 356 10.27 17.86 21.69
N ALA A 357 10.88 18.84 21.01
CA ALA A 357 10.37 20.21 20.97
C ALA A 357 8.94 20.26 20.41
N MET A 358 8.70 19.60 19.29
CA MET A 358 7.39 19.58 18.65
C MET A 358 6.34 18.82 19.46
N GLN A 359 6.71 17.72 20.12
CA GLN A 359 5.83 16.99 21.04
C GLN A 359 5.37 17.88 22.21
N ILE A 360 6.29 18.63 22.81
CA ILE A 360 5.96 19.56 23.89
C ILE A 360 5.06 20.69 23.38
N MET A 361 5.34 21.22 22.18
CA MET A 361 4.51 22.27 21.60
C MET A 361 3.06 21.85 21.39
N GLU A 362 2.83 20.59 21.03
CA GLU A 362 1.49 20.05 20.77
C GLU A 362 0.78 19.60 22.05
N ALA A 363 1.52 19.11 23.04
CA ALA A 363 0.93 18.79 24.35
C ALA A 363 0.54 20.05 25.13
N GLU A 364 1.26 21.15 24.94
CA GLU A 364 1.21 22.33 25.80
C GLU A 364 0.93 23.63 25.04
N TYR A 365 0.35 23.57 23.83
CA TYR A 365 0.10 24.77 23.00
C TYR A 365 -0.71 25.84 23.74
N GLY A 366 -1.60 25.44 24.66
CA GLY A 366 -2.44 26.33 25.46
C GLY A 366 -1.68 27.11 26.54
N ASP A 367 -0.44 26.74 26.85
CA ASP A 367 0.37 27.49 27.81
C ASP A 367 0.85 28.82 27.21
N LYS A 368 0.42 29.93 27.83
CA LYS A 368 0.82 31.30 27.46
C LYS A 368 2.34 31.53 27.65
N GLY A 369 2.98 30.76 28.52
CA GLY A 369 4.43 30.79 28.79
C GLY A 369 5.29 29.97 27.83
N LEU A 370 4.68 29.16 26.95
CA LEU A 370 5.40 28.33 26.00
C LEU A 370 6.14 29.20 24.96
N SER A 371 7.44 29.34 25.16
CA SER A 371 8.35 30.11 24.30
C SER A 371 9.54 29.26 23.89
N LEU A 372 10.24 29.66 22.82
CA LEU A 372 11.46 29.02 22.35
C LEU A 372 12.50 28.91 23.49
N VAL A 373 12.63 29.96 24.31
CA VAL A 373 13.58 30.01 25.42
C VAL A 373 13.19 29.01 26.52
N ALA A 374 11.90 28.96 26.88
CA ALA A 374 11.40 28.00 27.87
C ALA A 374 11.60 26.56 27.38
N LEU A 375 11.35 26.30 26.10
CA LEU A 375 11.50 24.99 25.50
C LEU A 375 12.97 24.56 25.39
N ALA A 376 13.86 25.45 24.97
CA ALA A 376 15.30 25.20 24.92
C ALA A 376 15.86 24.82 26.30
N LYS A 377 15.43 25.55 27.35
CA LYS A 377 15.80 25.25 28.74
C LYS A 377 15.35 23.84 29.16
N ARG A 378 14.11 23.44 28.83
CA ARG A 378 13.58 22.10 29.14
C ARG A 378 14.30 20.98 28.41
N LEU A 379 14.77 21.24 27.21
CA LEU A 379 15.46 20.27 26.35
C LEU A 379 16.98 20.24 26.56
N GLY A 380 17.51 21.06 27.47
CA GLY A 380 18.95 21.12 27.78
C GLY A 380 19.80 21.70 26.65
N VAL A 381 19.25 22.59 25.82
CA VAL A 381 19.94 23.21 24.67
C VAL A 381 19.88 24.74 24.73
N THR A 382 20.74 25.41 23.95
CA THR A 382 20.67 26.88 23.84
C THR A 382 19.50 27.32 22.94
N PRO A 383 18.85 28.47 23.20
CA PRO A 383 17.76 28.96 22.35
C PRO A 383 18.15 29.17 20.89
N ASN A 384 19.39 29.64 20.66
CA ASN A 384 19.90 29.88 19.31
C ASN A 384 20.10 28.57 18.54
N TYR A 385 20.63 27.53 19.20
CA TYR A 385 20.75 26.20 18.63
C TYR A 385 19.37 25.63 18.29
N LEU A 386 18.42 25.70 19.22
CA LEU A 386 17.06 25.23 18.98
C LEU A 386 16.38 26.02 17.84
N SER A 387 16.51 27.34 17.78
CA SER A 387 15.93 28.16 16.71
C SER A 387 16.45 27.75 15.33
N ASN A 388 17.77 27.68 15.19
CA ASN A 388 18.42 27.37 13.93
C ASN A 388 18.07 25.95 13.50
N GLN A 389 18.12 24.99 14.43
CA GLN A 389 17.78 23.61 14.12
C GLN A 389 16.29 23.44 13.80
N PHE A 390 15.41 24.16 14.48
CA PHE A 390 13.97 24.09 14.25
C PHE A 390 13.61 24.62 12.86
N SER A 391 14.12 25.79 12.47
CA SER A 391 13.87 26.33 11.13
C SER A 391 14.53 25.55 10.01
N SER A 392 15.76 25.07 10.25
CA SER A 392 16.48 24.20 9.33
C SER A 392 15.74 22.88 9.06
N GLN A 393 15.11 22.29 10.08
CA GLN A 393 14.49 20.96 9.98
C GLN A 393 12.98 20.96 9.73
N THR A 394 12.27 22.04 10.04
CA THR A 394 10.81 22.11 9.87
C THR A 394 10.38 23.04 8.73
N GLY A 395 11.32 23.77 8.12
CA GLY A 395 11.04 24.79 7.10
C GLY A 395 10.36 26.05 7.64
N ALA A 396 10.06 26.10 8.95
CA ALA A 396 9.34 27.19 9.60
C ALA A 396 10.00 27.62 10.92
N THR A 397 9.74 28.86 11.33
CA THR A 397 10.17 29.31 12.66
C THR A 397 9.34 28.65 13.74
N PHE A 398 9.92 28.50 14.93
CA PHE A 398 9.20 28.03 16.13
C PHE A 398 7.89 28.79 16.34
N THR A 399 7.93 30.13 16.22
CA THR A 399 6.76 30.99 16.41
C THR A 399 5.69 30.72 15.38
N HIS A 400 6.06 30.59 14.10
CA HIS A 400 5.13 30.28 13.03
C HIS A 400 4.45 28.92 13.26
N HIS A 401 5.24 27.92 13.65
CA HIS A 401 4.74 26.58 13.90
C HIS A 401 3.78 26.53 15.11
N LEU A 402 4.14 27.16 16.23
CA LEU A 402 3.26 27.27 17.39
C LEU A 402 1.97 28.02 17.06
N THR A 403 2.05 29.09 16.27
CA THR A 403 0.87 29.81 15.80
C THR A 403 -0.06 28.90 14.99
N SER A 404 0.48 28.10 14.05
CA SER A 404 -0.32 27.16 13.26
C SER A 404 -1.06 26.13 14.13
N ILE A 405 -0.37 25.52 15.11
CA ILE A 405 -0.99 24.61 16.09
C ILE A 405 -2.16 25.28 16.81
N ARG A 406 -1.92 26.48 17.38
CA ARG A 406 -2.95 27.23 18.13
C ARG A 406 -4.15 27.62 17.28
N ILE A 407 -3.93 27.98 16.00
CA ILE A 407 -5.02 28.32 15.08
C ILE A 407 -5.85 27.09 14.71
N HIS A 408 -5.22 25.94 14.45
CA HIS A 408 -5.95 24.70 14.18
C HIS A 408 -6.80 24.26 15.37
N GLN A 409 -6.25 24.33 16.59
CA GLN A 409 -7.02 24.03 17.80
C GLN A 409 -8.14 25.03 18.04
N ALA A 410 -7.93 26.32 17.69
CA ALA A 410 -8.98 27.32 17.77
C ALA A 410 -10.14 27.02 16.82
N ILE A 411 -9.83 26.64 15.57
CA ILE A 411 -10.84 26.20 14.59
C ILE A 411 -11.64 25.03 15.14
N ARG A 412 -10.95 24.01 15.66
CA ARG A 412 -11.59 22.83 16.24
C ARG A 412 -12.53 23.19 17.39
N LEU A 413 -12.05 23.96 18.37
CA LEU A 413 -12.87 24.43 19.49
C LEU A 413 -14.07 25.27 19.02
N MET A 414 -13.92 26.04 17.95
CA MET A 414 -15.03 26.82 17.40
C MET A 414 -16.11 25.98 16.72
N ARG A 415 -15.77 24.80 16.20
CA ARG A 415 -16.70 23.84 15.58
C ARG A 415 -17.35 22.92 16.61
N GLU A 416 -16.55 22.44 17.55
CA GLU A 416 -16.98 21.40 18.52
C GLU A 416 -17.65 21.99 19.77
N THR A 417 -17.56 23.30 20.01
CA THR A 417 -18.03 23.92 21.25
C THR A 417 -18.74 25.26 21.03
N ASN A 418 -19.56 25.64 22.01
CA ASN A 418 -20.25 26.94 22.08
C ASN A 418 -19.45 28.03 22.85
N LEU A 419 -18.15 27.81 23.07
CA LEU A 419 -17.30 28.76 23.81
C LEU A 419 -17.24 30.12 23.12
N LYS A 420 -17.24 31.22 23.88
CA LYS A 420 -17.06 32.57 23.29
C LYS A 420 -15.67 32.70 22.68
N ILE A 421 -15.53 33.54 21.64
CA ILE A 421 -14.26 33.69 20.88
C ILE A 421 -13.08 34.06 21.80
N TYR A 422 -13.31 34.89 22.82
CA TYR A 422 -12.28 35.22 23.80
C TYR A 422 -11.84 34.02 24.65
N GLN A 423 -12.76 33.11 24.98
CA GLN A 423 -12.45 31.88 25.73
C GLN A 423 -11.66 30.91 24.86
N VAL A 424 -11.99 30.82 23.56
CA VAL A 424 -11.21 30.04 22.59
C VAL A 424 -9.79 30.58 22.50
N GLY A 425 -9.63 31.91 22.38
CA GLY A 425 -8.32 32.58 22.36
C GLY A 425 -7.50 32.28 23.61
N GLU A 426 -8.11 32.30 24.79
CA GLU A 426 -7.45 31.93 26.05
C GLU A 426 -6.99 30.48 26.10
N LEU A 427 -7.86 29.54 25.71
CA LEU A 427 -7.57 28.10 25.76
C LEU A 427 -6.44 27.69 24.81
N VAL A 428 -6.29 28.39 23.68
CA VAL A 428 -5.20 28.15 22.73
C VAL A 428 -3.95 28.98 23.04
N GLY A 429 -3.87 29.64 24.20
CA GLY A 429 -2.64 30.26 24.68
C GLY A 429 -2.43 31.73 24.29
N TYR A 430 -3.49 32.47 23.95
CA TYR A 430 -3.43 33.92 23.76
C TYR A 430 -4.15 34.67 24.89
N ALA A 431 -3.44 35.53 25.61
CA ALA A 431 -4.04 36.41 26.62
C ALA A 431 -4.79 37.60 26.00
N ASP A 432 -4.28 38.13 24.89
CA ASP A 432 -4.88 39.26 24.17
C ASP A 432 -5.80 38.75 23.06
N HIS A 433 -7.11 38.91 23.28
CA HIS A 433 -8.15 38.54 22.33
C HIS A 433 -8.09 39.33 21.01
N ALA A 434 -7.68 40.60 21.05
CA ALA A 434 -7.54 41.43 19.85
C ALA A 434 -6.32 40.99 19.02
N TYR A 435 -5.24 40.58 19.68
CA TYR A 435 -4.09 39.96 19.01
C TYR A 435 -4.48 38.63 18.37
N PHE A 436 -5.13 37.73 19.11
CA PHE A 436 -5.63 36.45 18.58
C PHE A 436 -6.52 36.64 17.35
N SER A 437 -7.49 37.57 17.42
CA SER A 437 -8.42 37.80 16.31
C SER A 437 -7.74 38.32 15.05
N ARG A 438 -6.72 39.18 15.19
CA ARG A 438 -5.91 39.65 14.05
C ARG A 438 -5.07 38.53 13.46
N LEU A 439 -4.42 37.74 14.31
CA LEU A 439 -3.57 36.63 13.89
C LEU A 439 -4.39 35.54 13.18
N PHE A 440 -5.55 35.18 13.73
CA PHE A 440 -6.49 34.25 13.10
C PHE A 440 -6.96 34.76 11.74
N LYS A 441 -7.34 36.03 11.63
CA LYS A 441 -7.76 36.62 10.34
C LYS A 441 -6.63 36.59 9.32
N MET A 442 -5.39 36.85 9.73
CA MET A 442 -4.23 36.81 8.85
C MET A 442 -3.94 35.38 8.36
N THR A 443 -4.09 34.38 9.22
CA THR A 443 -3.81 32.98 8.88
C THR A 443 -4.95 32.31 8.10
N VAL A 444 -6.21 32.60 8.45
CA VAL A 444 -7.41 31.91 7.92
C VAL A 444 -8.14 32.74 6.86
N GLY A 445 -7.80 34.03 6.70
CA GLY A 445 -8.41 34.96 5.74
C GLY A 445 -9.70 35.62 6.22
N VAL A 446 -10.35 35.10 7.28
CA VAL A 446 -11.59 35.65 7.87
C VAL A 446 -11.47 35.76 9.38
N SER A 447 -12.25 36.66 10.00
CA SER A 447 -12.23 36.80 11.47
C SER A 447 -12.83 35.56 12.16
N PRO A 448 -12.43 35.24 13.40
CA PRO A 448 -12.99 34.09 14.14
C PRO A 448 -14.52 34.13 14.24
N ALA A 449 -15.08 35.32 14.48
CA ALA A 449 -16.54 35.51 14.56
C ALA A 449 -17.23 35.21 13.22
N LYS A 450 -16.65 35.65 12.10
CA LYS A 450 -17.18 35.38 10.76
C LYS A 450 -17.06 33.90 10.41
N TYR A 451 -15.93 33.27 10.76
CA TYR A 451 -15.68 31.84 10.56
C TYR A 451 -16.72 30.96 11.26
N ARG A 452 -17.08 31.29 12.51
CA ARG A 452 -18.11 30.55 13.24
C ARG A 452 -19.51 30.69 12.61
N LEU A 453 -19.86 31.89 12.15
CA LEU A 453 -21.17 32.13 11.52
C LEU A 453 -21.33 31.36 10.20
N SER A 454 -20.26 31.20 9.41
CA SER A 454 -20.31 30.43 8.17
C SER A 454 -20.49 28.93 8.38
N GLU A 455 -19.94 28.36 9.46
CA GLU A 455 -20.09 26.92 9.80
C GLU A 455 -21.45 26.61 10.47
N GLN A 456 -22.17 27.61 10.99
CA GLN A 456 -23.52 27.45 11.54
C GLN A 456 -24.64 27.60 10.48
N SER A 457 -24.27 27.91 9.23
CA SER A 457 -25.22 28.14 8.13
C SER A 457 -25.43 26.91 7.23
N PHE A 458 -25.01 25.72 7.69
CA PHE A 458 -25.20 24.44 7.00
C PHE A 458 -25.79 23.39 7.95
#